data_AF-A0A354HS32-F1
#
_entry.id   AF-A0A354HS32-F1
#
_cell.length_a   1.000
_cell.length_b   1.000
_cell.length_c   1.000
_cell.angle_alpha   90.00
_cell.angle_beta   90.00
_cell.angle_gamma   90.00
#
_symmetry.space_group_name_H-M   'P 1'
#
loop_
_entity.id
_entity.type
_entity.pdbx_description
1 polymer ?
#
loop_
_entity_poly.entity_id
_entity_poly.type
_entity_poly.pdbx_seq_one_letter_code
_entity_poly.pdbx_strand_id
1 'polypeptide(L)'
;IIIASFAFLLLLYKVVRDWYGIRDVPRRIDEKAADLLREEGYHVQARAAVKFIDFDIEGKIHRQKVKADLVVRSGLKKYVVEVNAKDAGSMRNADIRRRILEYKIAFAPNGIMTVDMDRERIRIIKISNRRWLNTLLAMGAAVSLGAVIYLFVRFL
;
A
#
# COMPACT_ATOMS: atom_id res chain seq x y z
N ILE A 1 22.16 13.93 17.31
CA ILE A 1 21.98 14.59 15.98
C ILE A 1 21.66 13.55 14.90
N ILE A 2 22.53 12.56 14.66
CA ILE A 2 22.33 11.53 13.59
C ILE A 2 20.98 10.80 13.69
N ILE A 3 20.62 10.30 14.87
CA ILE A 3 19.33 9.59 15.09
C ILE A 3 18.13 10.50 14.82
N ALA A 4 18.20 11.75 15.26
CA ALA A 4 17.14 12.74 15.05
C ALA A 4 16.99 13.11 13.56
N SER A 5 18.12 13.32 12.85
CA SER A 5 18.11 13.55 11.40
C SER A 5 17.56 12.35 10.63
N PHE A 6 17.92 11.13 11.03
CA PHE A 6 17.37 9.91 10.40
C PHE A 6 15.86 9.78 10.63
N ALA A 7 15.39 10.00 11.87
CA ALA A 7 13.95 10.00 12.17
C ALA A 7 13.19 11.09 11.39
N PHE A 8 13.76 12.29 11.27
CA PHE A 8 13.17 13.39 10.50
C PHE A 8 13.05 13.03 9.00
N LEU A 9 14.09 12.47 8.39
CA LEU A 9 14.07 12.03 6.99
C LEU A 9 13.03 10.94 6.74
N LEU A 10 12.89 9.97 7.66
CA LEU A 10 11.85 8.96 7.58
C LEU A 10 10.44 9.56 7.65
N LEU A 11 10.26 10.57 8.50
CA LEU A 11 8.98 11.27 8.66
C LEU A 11 8.65 12.08 7.41
N LEU A 12 9.63 12.82 6.86
CA LEU A 12 9.50 13.56 5.61
C LEU A 12 9.17 12.64 4.43
N TYR A 13 9.90 11.54 4.28
CA TYR A 13 9.63 10.52 3.26
C TYR A 13 8.20 9.98 3.38
N LYS A 14 7.74 9.70 4.60
CA LYS A 14 6.39 9.21 4.85
C LYS A 14 5.32 10.24 4.49
N VAL A 15 5.53 11.52 4.83
CA VAL A 15 4.62 12.63 4.52
C VAL A 15 4.53 12.82 3.01
N VAL A 16 5.66 12.91 2.30
CA VAL A 16 5.71 13.09 0.84
C VAL A 16 5.03 11.91 0.14
N ARG A 17 5.32 10.68 0.56
CA ARG A 17 4.72 9.47 -0.03
C ARG A 17 3.20 9.43 0.17
N ASP A 18 2.74 9.77 1.36
CA ASP A 18 1.32 9.75 1.73
C ASP A 18 0.57 11.02 1.29
N TRP A 19 1.23 11.96 0.62
CA TRP A 19 0.56 13.14 0.06
C TRP A 19 -0.26 12.78 -1.18
N TYR A 20 -1.56 13.08 -1.16
CA TYR A 20 -2.49 12.88 -2.27
C TYR A 20 -2.64 14.20 -3.02
N GLY A 21 -1.74 14.47 -3.98
CA GLY A 21 -1.67 15.76 -4.66
C GLY A 21 -2.95 16.12 -5.43
N ILE A 22 -3.59 15.14 -6.07
CA ILE A 22 -4.80 15.36 -6.88
C ILE A 22 -5.93 14.49 -6.33
N ARG A 23 -7.10 15.10 -6.17
CA ARG A 23 -8.35 14.43 -5.80
C ARG A 23 -9.35 14.62 -6.94
N ASP A 24 -10.13 13.59 -7.18
CA ASP A 24 -11.24 13.64 -8.12
C ASP A 24 -12.56 13.91 -7.36
N VAL A 25 -13.68 14.03 -8.07
CA VAL A 25 -14.98 14.17 -7.43
C VAL A 25 -15.39 12.82 -6.81
N PRO A 26 -15.70 12.74 -5.50
CA PRO A 26 -16.19 11.53 -4.87
C PRO A 26 -17.64 11.25 -5.26
N ARG A 27 -18.01 9.98 -5.32
CA ARG A 27 -19.40 9.55 -5.52
C ARG A 27 -20.15 9.63 -4.20
N ARG A 28 -21.47 9.84 -4.23
CA ARG A 28 -22.31 9.81 -3.01
C ARG A 28 -22.18 8.52 -2.20
N ILE A 29 -21.96 7.39 -2.89
CA ILE A 29 -21.75 6.10 -2.22
C ILE A 29 -20.43 6.05 -1.46
N ASP A 30 -19.41 6.78 -1.92
CA ASP A 30 -18.11 6.87 -1.24
C ASP A 30 -18.24 7.63 0.08
N GLU A 31 -19.21 8.55 0.20
CA GLU A 31 -19.49 9.25 1.46
C GLU A 31 -20.10 8.32 2.50
N LYS A 32 -21.12 7.55 2.13
CA LYS A 32 -21.72 6.53 3.01
C LYS A 32 -20.70 5.49 3.45
N ALA A 33 -19.83 5.04 2.53
CA ALA A 33 -18.75 4.13 2.85
C ALA A 33 -17.72 4.77 3.80
N ALA A 34 -17.42 6.06 3.63
CA ALA A 34 -16.55 6.79 4.53
C ALA A 34 -17.15 6.91 5.93
N ASP A 35 -18.46 7.08 6.05
CA ASP A 35 -19.16 7.14 7.34
C ASP A 35 -19.11 5.78 8.05
N LEU A 36 -19.49 4.69 7.36
CA LEU A 36 -19.37 3.32 7.86
C LEU A 36 -17.94 3.00 8.34
N LEU A 37 -16.92 3.38 7.56
CA LEU A 37 -15.53 3.17 7.95
C LEU A 37 -15.12 3.97 9.19
N ARG A 38 -15.68 5.18 9.39
CA ARG A 38 -15.40 5.96 10.60
C ARG A 38 -16.05 5.32 11.83
N GLU A 39 -17.27 4.82 11.70
CA GLU A 39 -17.96 4.07 12.76
C GLU A 39 -17.16 2.83 13.18
N GLU A 40 -16.54 2.15 12.21
CA GLU A 40 -15.63 1.02 12.41
C GLU A 40 -14.21 1.42 12.89
N GLY A 41 -14.00 2.69 13.24
CA GLY A 41 -12.76 3.19 13.83
C GLY A 41 -11.62 3.52 12.85
N TYR A 42 -11.91 3.59 11.54
CA TYR A 42 -10.93 4.01 10.54
C TYR A 42 -10.94 5.53 10.34
N HIS A 43 -9.75 6.10 10.16
CA HIS A 43 -9.59 7.50 9.82
C HIS A 43 -9.49 7.69 8.30
N VAL A 44 -10.43 8.42 7.71
CA VAL A 44 -10.47 8.70 6.26
C VAL A 44 -9.46 9.80 5.91
N GLN A 45 -8.37 9.43 5.22
CA GLN A 45 -7.30 10.34 4.80
C GLN A 45 -7.64 11.11 3.52
N ALA A 46 -8.27 10.42 2.56
CA ALA A 46 -8.64 11.00 1.29
C ALA A 46 -9.85 10.26 0.69
N ARG A 47 -10.66 11.02 -0.05
CA ARG A 47 -11.72 10.51 -0.92
C ARG A 47 -11.32 10.76 -2.37
N ALA A 48 -11.69 9.85 -3.26
CA ALA A 48 -11.39 9.90 -4.69
C ALA A 48 -9.91 10.24 -4.95
N ALA A 49 -9.01 9.57 -4.23
CA ALA A 49 -7.59 9.86 -4.23
C ALA A 49 -6.97 9.42 -5.56
N VAL A 50 -6.17 10.29 -6.16
CA VAL A 50 -5.49 10.02 -7.43
C VAL A 50 -3.99 9.94 -7.22
N LYS A 51 -3.38 8.90 -7.80
CA LYS A 51 -1.94 8.74 -7.96
C LYS A 51 -1.64 8.42 -9.43
N PHE A 52 -0.39 8.59 -9.82
CA PHE A 52 0.07 8.31 -11.17
C PHE A 52 1.17 7.26 -11.13
N ILE A 53 1.16 6.37 -12.12
CA ILE A 53 2.27 5.47 -12.42
C ILE A 53 2.84 5.94 -13.76
N ASP A 54 4.13 6.28 -13.75
CA ASP A 54 4.86 6.67 -14.94
C ASP A 54 5.58 5.43 -15.50
N PHE A 55 5.36 5.13 -16.77
CA PHE A 55 6.00 4.05 -17.51
C PHE A 55 6.97 4.67 -18.50
N ASP A 56 8.22 4.22 -18.47
CA ASP A 56 9.17 4.50 -19.54
C ASP A 56 9.09 3.38 -20.57
N ILE A 57 8.60 3.72 -21.76
CA ILE A 57 8.51 2.79 -22.89
C ILE A 57 9.30 3.41 -24.03
N GLU A 58 10.45 2.80 -24.33
CA GLU A 58 11.33 3.24 -25.42
C GLU A 58 11.73 4.72 -25.31
N GLY A 59 12.03 5.18 -24.09
CA GLY A 59 12.45 6.57 -23.82
C GLY A 59 11.30 7.57 -23.75
N LYS A 60 10.04 7.12 -23.83
CA LYS A 60 8.85 7.97 -23.69
C LYS A 60 8.15 7.68 -22.36
N ILE A 61 7.86 8.75 -21.62
CA ILE A 61 7.09 8.65 -20.38
C ILE A 61 5.59 8.60 -20.70
N HIS A 62 4.97 7.48 -20.38
CA HIS A 62 3.53 7.27 -20.42
C HIS A 62 2.97 7.29 -19.00
N ARG A 63 2.07 8.24 -18.71
CA ARG A 63 1.49 8.41 -17.38
C ARG A 63 0.10 7.77 -17.28
N GLN A 64 -0.05 6.79 -16.40
CA GLN A 64 -1.34 6.16 -16.09
C GLN A 64 -1.92 6.72 -14.79
N LYS A 65 -3.18 7.15 -14.83
CA LYS A 65 -3.95 7.58 -13.66
C LYS A 65 -4.49 6.36 -12.90
N VAL A 66 -4.26 6.30 -11.59
CA VAL A 66 -4.85 5.31 -10.69
C VAL A 66 -5.71 6.03 -9.66
N LYS A 67 -7.02 5.74 -9.64
CA LYS A 67 -8.00 6.37 -8.75
C LYS A 67 -8.48 5.35 -7.73
N ALA A 68 -8.32 5.66 -6.45
CA ALA A 68 -8.93 4.93 -5.34
C ALA A 68 -10.17 5.67 -4.83
N ASP A 69 -11.21 4.93 -4.44
CA ASP A 69 -12.44 5.53 -3.93
C ASP A 69 -12.19 6.20 -2.58
N LEU A 70 -11.50 5.50 -1.66
CA LEU A 70 -11.06 6.06 -0.39
C LEU A 70 -9.65 5.59 -0.05
N VAL A 71 -8.97 6.39 0.78
CA VAL A 71 -7.76 5.96 1.50
C VAL A 71 -7.99 6.19 2.97
N VAL A 72 -7.81 5.14 3.78
CA VAL A 72 -8.07 5.16 5.21
C VAL A 72 -6.88 4.68 6.02
N ARG A 73 -6.88 4.98 7.33
CA ARG A 73 -5.91 4.49 8.29
C ARG A 73 -6.56 3.82 9.49
N SER A 74 -5.88 2.79 9.99
CA SER A 74 -6.07 2.27 11.34
C SER A 74 -4.70 2.26 12.02
N GLY A 75 -4.51 3.20 12.96
CA GLY A 75 -3.20 3.53 13.51
C GLY A 75 -2.17 3.84 12.41
N LEU A 76 -1.07 3.09 12.39
CA LEU A 76 0.01 3.27 11.41
C LEU A 76 -0.27 2.61 10.05
N LYS A 77 -1.30 1.75 9.96
CA LYS A 77 -1.61 0.99 8.75
C LYS A 77 -2.48 1.81 7.82
N LYS A 78 -2.06 1.89 6.55
CA LYS A 78 -2.76 2.55 5.45
C LYS A 78 -3.48 1.53 4.60
N TYR A 79 -4.71 1.82 4.22
CA TYR A 79 -5.52 0.96 3.35
C TYR A 79 -6.08 1.76 2.19
N VAL A 80 -6.05 1.16 1.00
CA VAL A 80 -6.82 1.65 -0.15
C VAL A 80 -8.15 0.94 -0.13
N VAL A 81 -9.23 1.68 -0.32
CA VAL A 81 -10.59 1.15 -0.28
C VAL A 81 -11.23 1.26 -1.66
N GLU A 82 -11.89 0.18 -2.04
CA GLU A 82 -12.76 0.09 -3.20
C GLU A 82 -14.21 -0.09 -2.73
N VAL A 83 -15.09 0.81 -3.14
CA VAL A 83 -16.49 0.86 -2.71
C VAL A 83 -17.35 0.28 -3.82
N ASN A 84 -18.13 -0.74 -3.48
CA ASN A 84 -19.01 -1.43 -4.40
C ASN A 84 -20.47 -1.25 -3.97
N ALA A 85 -21.32 -0.89 -4.93
CA ALA A 85 -22.75 -0.73 -4.70
C ALA A 85 -23.52 -2.06 -4.63
N LYS A 86 -22.93 -3.14 -5.15
CA LYS A 86 -23.43 -4.52 -5.18
C LYS A 86 -22.24 -5.46 -5.07
N ASP A 87 -22.48 -6.75 -4.82
CA ASP A 87 -21.41 -7.75 -4.62
C ASP A 87 -20.36 -7.66 -5.73
N ALA A 88 -19.10 -7.42 -5.35
CA ALA A 88 -18.01 -7.00 -6.22
C ALA A 88 -17.48 -8.09 -7.17
N GLY A 89 -18.24 -9.18 -7.36
CA GLY A 89 -17.78 -10.38 -8.03
C GLY A 89 -16.70 -11.13 -7.22
N SER A 90 -16.29 -12.28 -7.75
CA SER A 90 -15.27 -13.12 -7.10
C SER A 90 -13.86 -12.60 -7.41
N MET A 91 -12.98 -12.60 -6.40
CA MET A 91 -11.53 -12.35 -6.52
C MET A 91 -10.80 -13.32 -7.47
N ARG A 92 -11.50 -14.37 -7.94
CA ARG A 92 -11.05 -15.24 -9.03
C ARG A 92 -10.98 -14.53 -10.38
N ASN A 93 -11.61 -13.36 -10.53
CA ASN A 93 -11.48 -12.52 -11.72
C ASN A 93 -10.05 -11.93 -11.82
N ALA A 94 -9.40 -12.14 -12.98
CA ALA A 94 -8.05 -11.65 -13.25
C ALA A 94 -7.96 -10.12 -13.25
N ASP A 95 -9.00 -9.42 -13.69
CA ASP A 95 -8.98 -7.95 -13.80
C ASP A 95 -9.03 -7.29 -12.42
N ILE A 96 -9.79 -7.87 -11.49
CA ILE A 96 -9.80 -7.42 -10.08
C ILE A 96 -8.40 -7.58 -9.49
N ARG A 97 -7.71 -8.70 -9.75
CA ARG A 97 -6.34 -8.90 -9.27
C ARG A 97 -5.35 -7.90 -9.88
N ARG A 98 -5.49 -7.57 -11.18
CA ARG A 98 -4.66 -6.54 -11.83
C ARG A 98 -4.86 -5.17 -11.19
N ARG A 99 -6.11 -4.74 -11.00
CA ARG A 99 -6.44 -3.46 -10.35
C ARG A 99 -5.91 -3.37 -8.91
N ILE A 100 -6.01 -4.46 -8.16
CA ILE A 100 -5.42 -4.60 -6.82
C ILE A 100 -3.90 -4.40 -6.84
N LEU A 101 -3.20 -4.94 -7.85
CA LEU A 101 -1.76 -4.73 -8.01
C LEU A 101 -1.43 -3.28 -8.37
N GLU A 102 -2.24 -2.62 -9.21
CA GLU A 102 -2.09 -1.18 -9.50
C GLU A 102 -2.20 -0.34 -8.23
N TYR A 103 -3.19 -0.60 -7.37
CA TYR A 103 -3.28 0.07 -6.07
C TYR A 103 -2.04 -0.17 -5.20
N LYS A 104 -1.49 -1.40 -5.20
CA LYS A 104 -0.28 -1.71 -4.44
C LYS A 104 0.93 -0.90 -4.92
N ILE A 105 1.07 -0.70 -6.23
CA ILE A 105 2.14 0.09 -6.83
C ILE A 105 1.93 1.59 -6.57
N ALA A 106 0.75 2.13 -6.90
CA ALA A 106 0.48 3.57 -6.86
C ALA A 106 0.37 4.15 -5.44
N PHE A 107 -0.20 3.38 -4.50
CA PHE A 107 -0.50 3.87 -3.16
C PHE A 107 0.38 3.27 -2.06
N ALA A 108 1.11 2.18 -2.33
CA ALA A 108 1.87 1.42 -1.33
C ALA A 108 1.12 1.22 0.01
N PRO A 109 -0.11 0.65 0.01
CA PRO A 109 -0.87 0.42 1.23
C PRO A 109 -0.40 -0.85 1.96
N ASN A 110 -0.77 -0.97 3.23
CA ASN A 110 -0.57 -2.19 4.04
C ASN A 110 -1.60 -3.28 3.70
N GLY A 111 -2.72 -2.91 3.08
CA GLY A 111 -3.75 -3.82 2.58
C GLY A 111 -4.74 -3.08 1.70
N ILE A 112 -5.60 -3.82 1.01
CA ILE A 112 -6.71 -3.26 0.23
C ILE A 112 -8.00 -3.68 0.92
N MET A 113 -8.99 -2.81 0.93
CA MET A 113 -10.30 -3.05 1.51
C MET A 113 -11.34 -2.97 0.41
N THR A 114 -12.32 -3.87 0.44
CA THR A 114 -13.54 -3.72 -0.34
C THR A 114 -14.69 -3.50 0.62
N VAL A 115 -15.46 -2.44 0.40
CA VAL A 115 -16.69 -2.15 1.13
C VAL A 115 -17.86 -2.46 0.22
N ASP A 116 -18.68 -3.41 0.64
CA ASP A 116 -19.95 -3.74 0.02
C ASP A 116 -21.04 -2.95 0.73
N MET A 117 -21.56 -1.91 0.08
CA MET A 117 -22.55 -1.01 0.68
C MET A 117 -23.98 -1.57 0.66
N ASP A 118 -24.24 -2.65 -0.07
CA ASP A 118 -25.55 -3.33 -0.07
C ASP A 118 -25.71 -4.20 1.19
N ARG A 119 -24.60 -4.80 1.64
CA ARG A 119 -24.55 -5.69 2.81
C ARG A 119 -23.82 -5.12 4.02
N GLU A 120 -23.32 -3.88 3.90
CA GLU A 120 -22.44 -3.21 4.86
C GLU A 120 -21.25 -4.09 5.31
N ARG A 121 -20.65 -4.81 4.35
CA ARG A 121 -19.54 -5.72 4.63
C ARG A 121 -18.20 -5.14 4.22
N ILE A 122 -17.29 -5.06 5.19
CA ILE A 122 -15.89 -4.71 4.95
C ILE A 122 -15.07 -5.99 4.83
N ARG A 123 -14.37 -6.17 3.71
CA ARG A 123 -13.41 -7.27 3.52
C ARG A 123 -12.01 -6.71 3.34
N ILE A 124 -11.04 -7.24 4.10
CA ILE A 124 -9.63 -6.86 3.99
C ILE A 124 -8.87 -7.89 3.15
N ILE A 125 -8.22 -7.42 2.09
CA ILE A 125 -7.36 -8.18 1.20
C ILE A 125 -5.91 -7.90 1.60
N LYS A 126 -5.23 -8.94 2.08
CA LYS A 126 -3.80 -8.89 2.39
C LYS A 126 -3.02 -9.46 1.21
N ILE A 127 -2.09 -8.66 0.68
CA ILE A 127 -1.16 -9.11 -0.37
C ILE A 127 0.19 -9.39 0.27
N SER A 128 0.48 -10.66 0.55
CA SER A 128 1.81 -11.10 0.97
C SER A 128 2.67 -11.44 -0.26
N ASN A 129 3.97 -11.17 -0.15
CA ASN A 129 4.97 -11.66 -1.10
C ASN A 129 6.03 -12.41 -0.29
N ARG A 130 6.37 -13.64 -0.68
CA ARG A 130 7.39 -14.44 0.00
C ARG A 130 8.81 -13.89 -0.16
N ARG A 131 9.05 -12.92 -1.04
CA ARG A 131 10.38 -12.31 -1.27
C ARG A 131 11.11 -11.83 -0.01
N TRP A 132 10.40 -11.34 1.00
CA TRP A 132 11.02 -10.89 2.25
C TRP A 132 11.75 -12.01 3.03
N LEU A 133 11.24 -13.25 2.96
CA LEU A 133 11.89 -14.41 3.56
C LEU A 133 13.24 -14.69 2.87
N ASN A 134 13.30 -14.54 1.56
CA ASN A 134 14.55 -14.71 0.81
C ASN A 134 15.59 -13.66 1.22
N THR A 135 15.16 -12.42 1.45
CA THR A 135 16.05 -11.36 1.95
C THR A 135 16.57 -11.68 3.35
N LEU A 136 15.72 -12.15 4.26
CA LEU A 136 16.14 -12.55 5.61
C LEU A 136 17.11 -13.74 5.58
N LEU A 137 16.86 -14.74 4.73
CA LEU A 137 17.76 -15.88 4.54
C LEU A 137 19.11 -15.44 3.97
N ALA A 138 19.12 -14.52 3.00
CA ALA A 138 20.36 -13.98 2.43
C ALA A 138 21.16 -13.18 3.47
N MET A 139 20.49 -12.36 4.28
CA MET A 139 21.14 -11.64 5.39
C MET A 139 21.72 -12.61 6.42
N GLY A 140 20.96 -13.65 6.80
CA GLY A 140 21.43 -14.69 7.70
C GLY A 140 22.66 -15.41 7.15
N ALA A 141 22.64 -15.79 5.86
CA ALA A 141 23.78 -16.41 5.20
C ALA A 141 25.02 -15.50 5.17
N ALA A 142 24.84 -14.20 4.87
CA ALA A 142 25.93 -13.22 4.86
C ALA A 142 26.57 -13.03 6.24
N VAL A 143 25.76 -12.95 7.30
CA VAL A 143 26.24 -12.86 8.68
C VAL A 143 27.02 -14.13 9.07
N SER A 144 26.49 -15.31 8.75
CA SER A 144 27.16 -16.59 9.00
C SER A 144 28.50 -16.69 8.26
N LEU A 145 28.55 -16.30 6.99
CA LEU A 145 29.77 -16.30 6.19
C LEU A 145 30.82 -15.34 6.77
N GLY A 146 30.40 -14.14 7.18
CA GLY A 146 31.27 -13.17 7.85
C GLY A 146 31.82 -13.70 9.17
N ALA A 147 31.00 -14.42 9.97
CA ALA A 147 31.44 -15.05 11.21
C ALA A 147 32.49 -16.15 10.95
N VAL A 148 32.29 -16.98 9.92
CA VAL A 148 33.26 -18.02 9.52
C VAL A 148 34.59 -17.40 9.09
N ILE A 149 34.56 -16.36 8.25
CA ILE A 149 35.77 -15.65 7.81
C ILE A 149 36.50 -15.03 9.01
N TYR A 150 35.77 -14.37 9.92
CA TYR A 150 36.37 -13.78 11.13
C TYR A 150 37.05 -14.83 12.01
N LEU A 151 36.41 -15.98 12.24
CA LEU A 151 37.01 -17.08 13.00
C LEU A 151 38.25 -17.62 12.29
N PHE A 152 38.19 -17.81 10.97
CA PHE A 152 39.33 -18.29 10.19
C PHE A 152 40.53 -17.35 10.28
N VAL A 153 40.33 -16.03 10.13
CA VAL A 153 41.38 -15.02 10.27
C VAL A 153 41.94 -14.94 11.70
N ARG A 154 41.12 -15.21 12.72
CA ARG A 154 41.54 -15.14 14.13
C ARG A 154 42.36 -16.35 14.58
N PHE A 155 42.16 -17.52 13.95
CA PHE A 155 42.84 -18.77 14.30
C PHE A 155 43.99 -19.14 13.35
N LEU A 156 44.30 -18.26 12.38
CA LEU A 156 45.50 -18.30 11.54
C LEU A 156 46.57 -17.38 12.15
#